data_AF-A0A0M3IVD7-F1
#
_entry.id   AF-A0A0M3IVD7-F1
#
_cell.length_a   1.000
_cell.length_b   1.000
_cell.length_c   1.000
_cell.angle_alpha   90.00
_cell.angle_beta   90.00
_cell.angle_gamma   90.00
#
_symmetry.space_group_name_H-M   'P 1'
#
loop_
_entity.id
_entity.type
_entity.pdbx_description
1 polymer ?
#
loop_
_entity_poly.entity_id
_entity_poly.type
_entity_poly.pdbx_seq_one_letter_code
_entity_poly.pdbx_strand_id
1 'polypeptide(L)'
;MDAPAELIRDSEWAPVMEFVDFPWVPVIDGDFLIEQPSSSLKQGTFKTAPLLAGSNLDESIYFIVYQLAVLRCLMDAPAELIRDSEWAPVMEFVDFPWVPVIDGDFLIEQPSSSLKQGTFKTAPLLAGSNLDESIYFIVYQLADVFPPKDFFTKKDFIKSRDVWLRSVTNLLPRQMIKSSIGLASIIHEYEPADLPVKPVDWMNALDKMLGDLQFTCNVNDSAISEPKQTFLKVTWEWF
;
A
#
# COMPACT_ATOMS: atom_id res chain seq x y z
N MET A 1 -29.91 -3.51 -19.23
CA MET A 1 -30.13 -2.12 -18.80
C MET A 1 -28.75 -1.52 -18.75
N ASP A 2 -28.40 -0.81 -19.82
CA ASP A 2 -27.06 -0.28 -20.05
C ASP A 2 -26.90 0.97 -19.18
N ALA A 3 -26.16 0.84 -18.08
CA ALA A 3 -25.72 1.99 -17.31
C ALA A 3 -24.46 2.53 -17.99
N PRO A 4 -24.43 3.82 -18.40
CA PRO A 4 -23.24 4.41 -19.00
C PRO A 4 -22.10 4.47 -17.96
N ALA A 5 -20.87 4.25 -18.42
CA ALA A 5 -19.64 4.20 -17.62
C ALA A 5 -19.37 5.48 -16.78
N GLU A 6 -20.10 6.55 -17.04
CA GLU A 6 -20.02 7.82 -16.32
C GLU A 6 -20.62 7.76 -14.90
N LEU A 7 -21.44 6.75 -14.56
CA LEU A 7 -22.07 6.66 -13.23
C LEU A 7 -21.15 6.14 -12.11
N ILE A 8 -19.99 5.56 -12.44
CA ILE A 8 -19.02 5.06 -11.44
C ILE A 8 -18.21 6.22 -10.83
N ARG A 9 -18.14 7.37 -11.53
CA ARG A 9 -17.32 8.50 -11.10
C ARG A 9 -17.92 9.32 -9.95
N ASP A 10 -19.25 9.29 -9.81
CA ASP A 10 -20.00 10.18 -8.91
C ASP A 10 -20.75 9.42 -7.79
N SER A 11 -20.45 8.14 -7.53
CA SER A 11 -21.08 7.45 -6.41
C SER A 11 -20.47 7.92 -5.08
N GLU A 12 -21.20 8.78 -4.36
CA GLU A 12 -21.01 9.18 -2.95
C GLU A 12 -21.09 8.00 -1.95
N TRP A 13 -20.84 6.76 -2.40
CA TRP A 13 -21.01 5.52 -1.66
C TRP A 13 -19.70 4.77 -1.42
N ALA A 14 -18.54 5.43 -1.54
CA ALA A 14 -17.32 4.86 -0.97
C ALA A 14 -17.54 4.74 0.54
N PRO A 15 -17.80 3.53 1.08
CA PRO A 15 -17.91 3.38 2.52
C PRO A 15 -16.56 3.82 3.07
N VAL A 16 -16.60 4.49 4.21
CA VAL A 16 -15.41 4.74 5.03
C VAL A 16 -14.76 3.38 5.28
N MET A 17 -13.79 3.01 4.43
CA MET A 17 -12.92 1.86 4.67
C MET A 17 -12.07 2.28 5.85
N GLU A 18 -12.46 1.81 7.04
CA GLU A 18 -11.59 1.85 8.19
C GLU A 18 -10.27 1.13 7.83
N PHE A 19 -9.19 1.82 8.16
CA PHE A 19 -7.81 1.52 7.86
C PHE A 19 -7.46 0.08 8.23
N VAL A 20 -6.99 -0.66 7.24
CA VAL A 20 -6.17 -1.83 7.49
C VAL A 20 -4.75 -1.38 7.19
N ASP A 21 -3.94 -1.21 8.24
CA ASP A 21 -2.48 -1.14 8.07
C ASP A 21 -2.05 -2.46 7.43
N PHE A 22 -1.62 -2.40 6.17
CA PHE A 22 -1.13 -3.58 5.45
C PHE A 22 0.41 -3.56 5.46
N PRO A 23 1.07 -4.27 6.39
CA PRO A 23 2.53 -4.30 6.47
C PRO A 23 3.19 -5.12 5.33
N TRP A 24 2.43 -5.53 4.30
CA TRP A 24 2.92 -6.46 3.29
C TRP A 24 2.26 -6.27 1.92
N VAL A 25 3.09 -6.01 0.91
CA VAL A 25 2.73 -6.10 -0.51
C VAL A 25 3.51 -7.28 -1.10
N PRO A 26 2.84 -8.36 -1.54
CA PRO A 26 3.53 -9.56 -1.97
C PRO A 26 4.28 -9.36 -3.30
N VAL A 27 5.47 -9.97 -3.39
CA VAL A 27 6.22 -10.19 -4.63
C VAL A 27 5.98 -11.62 -5.10
N ILE A 28 6.11 -11.91 -6.41
CA ILE A 28 6.08 -13.29 -6.94
C ILE A 28 7.24 -14.06 -6.34
N ASP A 29 6.96 -14.89 -5.34
CA ASP A 29 7.93 -15.66 -4.56
C ASP A 29 7.85 -17.17 -4.81
N GLY A 30 6.85 -17.62 -5.58
CA GLY A 30 6.69 -19.01 -5.99
C GLY A 30 5.97 -19.88 -4.97
N ASP A 31 5.57 -19.34 -3.81
CA ASP A 31 4.74 -20.00 -2.81
C ASP A 31 3.47 -19.20 -2.44
N PHE A 32 3.55 -17.87 -2.38
CA PHE A 32 2.43 -16.95 -2.10
C PHE A 32 1.76 -16.45 -3.40
N LEU A 33 2.55 -15.99 -4.36
CA LEU A 33 2.12 -15.72 -5.74
C LEU A 33 2.96 -16.58 -6.70
N ILE A 34 2.36 -17.65 -7.22
CA ILE A 34 3.05 -18.61 -8.11
C ILE A 34 3.26 -18.01 -9.52
N GLU A 35 2.40 -17.06 -9.91
CA GLU A 35 2.47 -16.33 -11.18
C GLU A 35 1.82 -14.94 -11.04
N GLN A 36 1.97 -14.08 -12.05
CA GLN A 36 1.30 -12.78 -12.07
C GLN A 36 -0.23 -12.95 -12.05
N PRO A 37 -0.98 -12.09 -11.34
CA PRO A 37 -2.44 -12.14 -11.30
C PRO A 37 -3.10 -12.16 -12.70
N SER A 38 -2.53 -11.42 -13.66
CA SER A 38 -2.97 -11.38 -15.05
C SER A 38 -2.82 -12.73 -15.78
N SER A 39 -1.82 -13.53 -15.41
CA SER A 39 -1.60 -14.88 -15.93
C SER A 39 -2.55 -15.89 -15.28
N SER A 40 -2.77 -15.80 -13.97
CA SER A 40 -3.74 -16.67 -13.27
C SER A 40 -5.17 -16.46 -13.72
N LEU A 41 -5.56 -15.20 -14.00
CA LEU A 41 -6.87 -14.87 -14.57
C LEU A 41 -7.03 -15.47 -15.97
N LYS A 42 -6.01 -15.38 -16.83
CA LYS A 42 -6.04 -15.96 -18.18
C LYS A 42 -6.09 -17.49 -18.19
N GLN A 43 -5.45 -18.12 -17.21
CA GLN A 43 -5.36 -19.57 -17.11
C GLN A 43 -6.50 -20.19 -16.27
N GLY A 44 -7.29 -19.37 -15.58
CA GLY A 44 -8.37 -19.83 -14.69
C GLY A 44 -7.85 -20.53 -13.43
N THR A 45 -6.60 -20.26 -13.03
CA THR A 45 -5.88 -20.91 -11.92
C THR A 45 -6.03 -20.15 -10.60
N PHE A 46 -7.16 -19.46 -10.39
CA PHE A 46 -7.45 -18.76 -9.13
C PHE A 46 -8.23 -19.65 -8.15
N LYS A 47 -8.01 -19.48 -6.85
CA LYS A 47 -8.79 -20.18 -5.82
C LYS A 47 -10.24 -19.67 -5.84
N THR A 48 -11.19 -20.59 -5.88
CA THR A 48 -12.62 -20.30 -5.77
C THR A 48 -13.04 -20.50 -4.32
N ALA A 49 -13.39 -19.41 -3.62
CA ALA A 49 -13.93 -19.47 -2.28
C ALA A 49 -15.47 -19.54 -2.33
N PRO A 50 -16.13 -20.43 -1.57
CA PRO A 50 -17.58 -20.39 -1.41
C PRO A 50 -17.98 -19.16 -0.58
N LEU A 51 -18.73 -18.24 -1.17
CA LEU A 51 -19.38 -17.14 -0.43
C LEU A 51 -20.54 -17.70 0.40
N LEU A 52 -20.40 -17.73 1.72
CA LEU A 52 -21.50 -18.05 2.63
C LEU A 52 -22.35 -16.79 2.83
N ALA A 53 -23.50 -16.70 2.17
CA ALA A 53 -24.45 -15.59 2.31
C ALA A 53 -25.69 -16.05 3.09
N GLY A 54 -25.92 -15.49 4.27
CA GLY A 54 -27.18 -15.61 5.00
C GLY A 54 -28.13 -14.48 4.63
N SER A 55 -29.43 -14.77 4.47
CA SER A 55 -30.46 -13.79 4.09
C SER A 55 -31.62 -13.72 5.08
N ASN A 56 -32.13 -12.51 5.35
CA ASN A 56 -33.52 -12.26 5.73
C ASN A 56 -34.36 -11.98 4.45
N LEU A 57 -35.67 -12.24 4.50
CA LEU A 57 -36.53 -12.45 3.31
C LEU A 57 -36.69 -11.24 2.34
N ASP A 58 -36.17 -10.05 2.65
CA ASP A 58 -36.61 -8.83 1.97
C ASP A 58 -35.49 -7.81 1.65
N GLU A 59 -34.28 -7.92 2.23
CA GLU A 59 -33.23 -6.89 2.09
C GLU A 59 -31.92 -7.42 1.46
N SER A 60 -31.62 -8.71 1.63
CA SER A 60 -30.35 -9.31 1.21
C SER A 60 -30.35 -9.79 -0.24
N ILE A 61 -31.52 -10.00 -0.86
CA ILE A 61 -31.61 -10.46 -2.27
C ILE A 61 -31.08 -9.40 -3.23
N TYR A 62 -31.41 -8.11 -3.03
CA TYR A 62 -30.89 -7.05 -3.90
C TYR A 62 -29.37 -6.97 -3.82
N PHE A 63 -28.81 -6.97 -2.61
CA PHE A 63 -27.35 -6.91 -2.43
C PHE A 63 -26.64 -8.12 -3.06
N ILE A 64 -27.16 -9.34 -2.87
CA ILE A 64 -26.58 -10.55 -3.46
C ILE A 64 -26.67 -10.54 -5.00
N VAL A 65 -27.81 -10.14 -5.57
CA VAL A 65 -27.99 -10.06 -7.02
C VAL A 65 -27.03 -9.03 -7.64
N TYR A 66 -26.84 -7.88 -6.99
CA TYR A 66 -25.89 -6.87 -7.44
C TYR A 66 -24.45 -7.38 -7.38
N GLN A 67 -24.02 -8.02 -6.30
CA GLN A 67 -22.66 -8.57 -6.18
C GLN A 67 -22.37 -9.64 -7.25
N LEU A 68 -23.33 -10.54 -7.49
CA LEU A 68 -23.21 -11.55 -8.54
C LEU A 68 -23.20 -10.94 -9.95
N ALA A 69 -23.97 -9.88 -10.18
CA ALA A 69 -23.95 -9.16 -11.46
C ALA A 69 -22.62 -8.45 -11.71
N VAL A 70 -22.03 -7.82 -10.69
CA VAL A 70 -20.71 -7.19 -10.75
C VAL A 70 -19.62 -8.23 -11.01
N LEU A 71 -19.61 -9.33 -10.26
CA LEU A 71 -18.64 -10.41 -10.47
C LEU A 71 -18.72 -10.98 -11.89
N ARG A 72 -19.94 -11.24 -12.38
CA ARG A 72 -20.12 -11.72 -13.74
C ARG A 72 -19.64 -10.72 -14.79
N CYS A 73 -19.93 -9.43 -14.60
CA CYS A 73 -19.42 -8.37 -15.46
C CYS A 73 -17.88 -8.36 -15.51
N LEU A 74 -17.22 -8.49 -14.35
CA LEU A 74 -15.76 -8.58 -14.28
C LEU A 74 -15.23 -9.86 -14.94
N MET A 75 -15.88 -11.00 -14.76
CA MET A 75 -15.50 -12.28 -15.38
C MET A 75 -15.67 -12.28 -16.90
N ASP A 76 -16.63 -11.52 -17.43
CA ASP A 76 -16.87 -11.39 -18.87
C ASP A 76 -15.94 -10.34 -19.54
N ALA A 77 -15.23 -9.52 -18.74
CA ALA A 77 -14.33 -8.50 -19.25
C ALA A 77 -12.96 -9.07 -19.68
N PRO A 78 -12.33 -8.52 -20.73
CA PRO A 78 -10.94 -8.86 -21.07
C PRO A 78 -10.00 -8.54 -19.91
N ALA A 79 -9.03 -9.42 -19.64
CA ALA A 79 -8.06 -9.21 -18.56
C ALA A 79 -7.25 -7.91 -18.73
N GLU A 80 -6.96 -7.52 -19.96
CA GLU A 80 -6.28 -6.25 -20.27
C GLU A 80 -7.10 -5.04 -19.82
N LEU A 81 -8.43 -5.08 -19.97
CA LEU A 81 -9.30 -3.99 -19.55
C LEU A 81 -9.29 -3.82 -18.02
N ILE A 82 -9.27 -4.93 -17.29
CA ILE A 82 -9.20 -4.94 -15.81
C ILE A 82 -7.85 -4.35 -15.36
N ARG A 83 -6.74 -4.85 -15.93
CA ARG A 83 -5.38 -4.35 -15.64
C ARG A 83 -5.26 -2.86 -15.94
N ASP A 84 -5.73 -2.40 -17.09
CA ASP A 84 -5.57 -1.00 -17.50
C ASP A 84 -6.42 -0.03 -16.65
N SER A 85 -7.43 -0.56 -15.94
CA SER A 85 -8.34 0.22 -15.09
C SER A 85 -8.08 0.04 -13.58
N GLU A 86 -7.12 -0.81 -13.20
CA GLU A 86 -6.95 -1.22 -11.80
C GLU A 86 -6.52 -0.07 -10.87
N TRP A 87 -5.88 0.97 -11.40
CA TRP A 87 -5.40 2.12 -10.63
C TRP A 87 -6.46 3.18 -10.36
N ALA A 88 -7.67 3.05 -10.93
CA ALA A 88 -8.76 4.00 -10.73
C ALA A 88 -9.20 4.21 -9.26
N PRO A 89 -9.23 3.20 -8.37
CA PRO A 89 -9.64 3.36 -6.98
C PRO A 89 -8.49 3.76 -6.03
N VAL A 90 -7.23 3.71 -6.49
CA VAL A 90 -6.05 3.99 -5.66
C VAL A 90 -5.86 5.50 -5.51
N MET A 91 -5.77 5.96 -4.27
CA MET A 91 -5.74 7.40 -3.97
C MET A 91 -4.57 7.81 -3.07
N GLU A 92 -3.93 6.88 -2.39
CA GLU A 92 -2.90 7.15 -1.38
C GLU A 92 -1.52 6.68 -1.81
N PHE A 93 -0.48 7.18 -1.14
CA PHE A 93 0.90 6.83 -1.41
C PHE A 93 1.18 5.38 -1.00
N VAL A 94 1.79 4.59 -1.90
CA VAL A 94 2.11 3.16 -1.67
C VAL A 94 0.84 2.33 -1.40
N ASP A 95 -0.31 2.80 -1.90
CA ASP A 95 -1.55 2.04 -1.93
C ASP A 95 -1.65 1.28 -3.26
N PHE A 96 -2.06 0.02 -3.19
CA PHE A 96 -2.10 -0.88 -4.34
C PHE A 96 -3.50 -1.48 -4.49
N PRO A 97 -4.00 -1.65 -5.72
CA PRO A 97 -5.42 -1.94 -5.93
C PRO A 97 -5.83 -3.37 -5.55
N TRP A 98 -4.88 -4.31 -5.60
CA TRP A 98 -5.12 -5.72 -5.35
C TRP A 98 -4.13 -6.23 -4.29
N VAL A 99 -4.53 -6.12 -3.03
CA VAL A 99 -3.75 -6.56 -1.86
C VAL A 99 -4.45 -7.70 -1.11
N PRO A 100 -3.71 -8.49 -0.31
CA PRO A 100 -4.32 -9.53 0.53
C PRO A 100 -5.39 -8.96 1.47
N VAL A 101 -6.45 -9.75 1.70
CA VAL A 101 -7.53 -9.42 2.64
C VAL A 101 -7.68 -10.51 3.67
N ILE A 102 -8.28 -10.18 4.81
CA ILE A 102 -8.67 -11.16 5.83
C ILE A 102 -9.91 -11.89 5.32
N ASP A 103 -9.73 -13.12 4.87
CA ASP A 103 -10.75 -13.93 4.21
C ASP A 103 -11.35 -15.01 5.14
N GLY A 104 -10.77 -15.23 6.32
CA GLY A 104 -11.24 -16.25 7.26
C GLY A 104 -10.81 -17.68 6.93
N ASP A 105 -10.00 -17.88 5.89
CA ASP A 105 -9.44 -19.18 5.50
C ASP A 105 -7.91 -19.11 5.44
N PHE A 106 -7.36 -18.30 4.54
CA PHE A 106 -5.92 -18.09 4.44
C PHE A 106 -5.41 -17.13 5.53
N LEU A 107 -6.03 -15.95 5.63
CA LEU A 107 -5.80 -15.00 6.73
C LEU A 107 -7.06 -14.99 7.61
N ILE A 108 -6.96 -15.64 8.77
CA ILE A 108 -8.07 -15.76 9.73
C ILE A 108 -8.18 -14.56 10.69
N GLU A 109 -7.13 -13.74 10.77
CA GLU A 109 -7.07 -12.55 11.62
C GLU A 109 -6.09 -11.51 11.04
N GLN A 110 -6.06 -10.32 11.65
CA GLN A 110 -5.09 -9.27 11.32
C GLN A 110 -3.64 -9.74 11.59
N PRO A 111 -2.68 -9.51 10.68
CA PRO A 111 -1.27 -9.88 10.91
C PRO A 111 -0.71 -9.31 12.22
N SER A 112 -1.09 -8.08 12.58
CA SER A 112 -0.68 -7.44 13.84
C SER A 112 -1.20 -8.17 15.07
N SER A 113 -2.36 -8.82 14.99
CA SER A 113 -2.88 -9.70 16.04
C SER A 113 -2.06 -10.98 16.11
N SER A 114 -1.71 -11.58 14.96
CA SER A 114 -0.93 -12.81 14.95
C SER A 114 0.48 -12.62 15.50
N LEU A 115 1.14 -11.52 15.16
CA LEU A 115 2.46 -11.16 15.70
C LEU A 115 2.42 -11.00 17.22
N LYS A 116 1.38 -10.34 17.77
CA LYS A 116 1.21 -10.16 19.22
C LYS A 116 0.90 -11.46 19.96
N GLN A 117 0.14 -12.36 19.33
CA GLN A 117 -0.27 -13.63 19.93
C GLN A 117 0.76 -14.75 19.73
N GLY A 118 1.73 -14.58 18.82
CA GLY A 118 2.67 -15.63 18.46
C GLY A 118 2.06 -16.70 17.54
N THR A 119 0.96 -16.40 16.84
CA THR A 119 0.20 -17.36 16.00
C THR A 119 0.74 -17.39 14.57
N PHE A 120 2.05 -17.59 14.43
CA PHE A 120 2.75 -17.69 13.16
C PHE A 120 3.76 -18.85 13.18
N LYS A 121 4.28 -19.19 12.00
CA LYS A 121 5.25 -20.28 11.85
C LYS A 121 6.58 -19.91 12.50
N THR A 122 7.03 -20.68 13.49
CA THR A 122 8.38 -20.55 14.04
C THR A 122 9.41 -21.17 13.09
N ALA A 123 10.16 -20.33 12.39
CA ALA A 123 11.30 -20.71 11.54
C ALA A 123 12.38 -19.63 11.60
N PRO A 124 13.62 -19.87 11.16
CA PRO A 124 14.59 -18.80 10.98
C PRO A 124 14.12 -17.81 9.90
N LEU A 125 14.10 -16.51 10.20
CA LEU A 125 13.82 -15.42 9.28
C LEU A 125 15.09 -14.59 9.10
N LEU A 126 15.39 -14.25 7.84
CA LEU A 126 16.38 -13.23 7.48
C LEU A 126 15.61 -12.12 6.78
N ALA A 127 15.52 -10.96 7.44
CA ALA A 127 14.83 -9.78 6.93
C ALA A 127 15.72 -8.54 7.11
N GLY A 128 15.50 -7.53 6.27
CA GLY A 128 16.24 -6.29 6.29
C GLY A 128 15.57 -5.23 5.44
N SER A 129 16.12 -4.01 5.51
CA SER A 129 15.65 -2.86 4.76
C SER A 129 16.85 -2.18 4.07
N ASN A 130 16.58 -1.55 2.95
CA ASN A 130 17.51 -0.67 2.27
C ASN A 130 17.61 0.68 2.98
N LEU A 131 18.64 1.45 2.65
CA LEU A 131 18.80 2.80 3.21
C LEU A 131 17.67 3.73 2.75
N ASP A 132 17.33 3.71 1.45
CA ASP A 132 16.40 4.65 0.80
C ASP A 132 15.20 3.89 0.20
N GLU A 133 14.23 3.53 1.04
CA GLU A 133 13.12 2.63 0.67
C GLU A 133 12.01 3.30 -0.14
N SER A 134 11.82 4.62 0.02
CA SER A 134 10.61 5.27 -0.51
C SER A 134 10.87 6.19 -1.70
N ILE A 135 12.12 6.56 -1.96
CA ILE A 135 12.48 7.48 -3.06
C ILE A 135 11.98 7.00 -4.41
N TYR A 136 11.95 5.68 -4.65
CA TYR A 136 11.36 5.10 -5.86
C TYR A 136 9.90 5.53 -6.01
N PHE A 137 9.08 5.29 -4.99
CA PHE A 137 7.64 5.60 -5.01
C PHE A 137 7.36 7.10 -5.02
N ILE A 138 8.16 7.89 -4.29
CA ILE A 138 8.03 9.36 -4.22
C ILE A 138 8.12 9.96 -5.62
N VAL A 139 9.07 9.49 -6.43
CA VAL A 139 9.31 10.03 -7.79
C VAL A 139 8.12 9.77 -8.72
N TYR A 140 7.47 8.61 -8.62
CA TYR A 140 6.29 8.32 -9.43
C TYR A 140 5.05 9.10 -8.97
N GLN A 141 4.90 9.32 -7.66
CA GLN A 141 3.72 9.99 -7.11
C GLN A 141 3.79 11.53 -7.21
N LEU A 142 4.98 12.13 -7.13
CA LEU A 142 5.19 13.58 -7.15
C LEU A 142 5.80 14.07 -8.46
N ALA A 143 5.12 13.84 -9.58
CA ALA A 143 5.60 14.26 -10.90
C ALA A 143 5.76 15.80 -11.05
N ASP A 144 5.11 16.61 -10.20
CA ASP A 144 5.28 18.07 -10.18
C ASP A 144 6.60 18.50 -9.51
N VAL A 145 7.10 17.71 -8.56
CA VAL A 145 8.38 17.94 -7.86
C VAL A 145 9.52 17.19 -8.55
N PHE A 146 9.27 15.98 -9.05
CA PHE A 146 10.23 15.10 -9.74
C PHE A 146 9.79 14.83 -11.19
N PRO A 147 9.91 15.82 -12.10
CA PRO A 147 9.56 15.59 -13.50
C PRO A 147 10.44 14.48 -14.11
N PRO A 148 9.87 13.46 -14.78
CA PRO A 148 10.65 12.34 -15.32
C PRO A 148 11.79 12.76 -16.25
N LYS A 149 11.57 13.81 -17.05
CA LYS A 149 12.59 14.39 -17.96
C LYS A 149 13.81 14.96 -17.23
N ASP A 150 13.62 15.39 -15.99
CA ASP A 150 14.63 16.08 -15.19
C ASP A 150 15.33 15.12 -14.22
N PHE A 151 14.74 13.95 -13.95
CA PHE A 151 15.18 13.00 -12.93
C PHE A 151 16.67 12.61 -13.04
N PHE A 152 17.15 12.33 -14.26
CA PHE A 152 18.54 11.92 -14.49
C PHE A 152 19.53 13.07 -14.65
N THR A 153 19.06 14.32 -14.71
CA THR A 153 19.90 15.48 -15.02
C THR A 153 19.96 16.51 -13.89
N LYS A 154 18.93 16.57 -13.04
CA LYS A 154 18.85 17.44 -11.88
C LYS A 154 19.02 16.63 -10.60
N LYS A 155 19.51 17.29 -9.55
CA LYS A 155 19.69 16.69 -8.20
C LYS A 155 18.96 17.48 -7.12
N ASP A 156 18.78 18.79 -7.32
CA ASP A 156 18.17 19.69 -6.33
C ASP A 156 16.67 19.87 -6.60
N PHE A 157 15.86 18.82 -6.39
CA PHE A 157 14.42 18.87 -6.63
C PHE A 157 13.67 19.65 -5.55
N ILE A 158 13.95 19.37 -4.28
CA ILE A 158 13.31 20.04 -3.13
C ILE A 158 14.25 21.11 -2.58
N LYS A 159 13.96 22.38 -2.87
CA LYS A 159 14.86 23.51 -2.55
C LYS A 159 14.44 24.34 -1.33
N SER A 160 13.24 24.12 -0.81
CA SER A 160 12.72 24.89 0.32
C SER A 160 11.80 24.04 1.19
N ARG A 161 11.65 24.48 2.44
CA ARG A 161 10.72 23.91 3.42
C ARG A 161 9.28 23.88 2.91
N ASP A 162 8.84 24.91 2.18
CA ASP A 162 7.47 24.96 1.65
C ASP A 162 7.20 23.86 0.63
N VAL A 163 8.18 23.57 -0.25
CA VAL A 163 8.07 22.46 -1.21
C VAL A 163 8.06 21.13 -0.45
N TRP A 164 8.92 20.98 0.55
CA TRP A 164 8.95 19.78 1.40
C TRP A 164 7.62 19.55 2.13
N LEU A 165 7.09 20.56 2.82
CA LEU A 165 5.81 20.46 3.53
C LEU A 165 4.65 20.09 2.60
N ARG A 166 4.61 20.70 1.41
CA ARG A 166 3.60 20.36 0.41
C ARG A 166 3.72 18.90 -0.03
N SER A 167 4.94 18.42 -0.25
CA SER A 167 5.20 17.00 -0.55
C SER A 167 4.75 16.09 0.60
N VAL A 168 5.07 16.44 1.85
CA VAL A 168 4.63 15.70 3.06
C VAL A 168 3.10 15.60 3.10
N THR A 169 2.38 16.72 2.90
CA THR A 169 0.91 16.72 2.91
C THR A 169 0.28 16.00 1.72
N ASN A 170 1.00 15.84 0.61
CA ASN A 170 0.50 15.10 -0.55
C ASN A 170 0.69 13.59 -0.40
N LEU A 171 1.69 13.16 0.38
CA LEU A 171 2.09 11.76 0.46
C LEU A 171 1.71 11.08 1.77
N LEU A 172 1.53 11.82 2.87
CA LEU A 172 1.07 11.19 4.12
C LEU A 172 -0.38 10.73 4.02
N PRO A 173 -0.74 9.62 4.70
CA PRO A 173 -2.13 9.19 4.83
C PRO A 173 -3.02 10.31 5.37
N ARG A 174 -4.23 10.45 4.82
CA ARG A 174 -5.14 11.58 5.12
C ARG A 174 -5.48 11.69 6.60
N GLN A 175 -5.45 10.57 7.32
CA GLN A 175 -5.80 10.45 8.73
C GLN A 175 -4.68 11.02 9.60
N MET A 176 -3.42 10.81 9.22
CA MET A 176 -2.27 11.40 9.88
C MET A 176 -2.25 12.92 9.70
N ILE A 177 -2.63 13.40 8.51
CA ILE A 177 -2.72 14.84 8.21
C ILE A 177 -3.84 15.51 9.02
N LYS A 178 -4.98 14.84 9.21
CA LYS A 178 -6.12 15.36 9.99
C LYS A 178 -5.79 15.59 11.46
N SER A 179 -4.83 14.85 12.01
CA SER A 179 -4.35 15.03 13.38
C SER A 179 -3.33 16.16 13.44
N SER A 180 -3.72 17.33 13.95
CA SER A 180 -2.80 18.48 14.06
C SER A 180 -1.58 18.19 14.93
N ILE A 181 -1.77 17.47 16.03
CA ILE A 181 -0.67 17.04 16.91
C ILE A 181 0.19 15.96 16.23
N GLY A 182 -0.44 14.99 15.55
CA GLY A 182 0.27 13.92 14.85
C GLY A 182 1.13 14.47 13.72
N LEU A 183 0.56 15.32 12.87
CA LEU A 183 1.28 15.97 11.78
C LEU A 183 2.44 16.84 12.30
N ALA A 184 2.23 17.61 13.37
CA ALA A 184 3.28 18.42 13.97
C ALA A 184 4.43 17.55 14.53
N SER A 185 4.12 16.41 15.14
CA SER A 185 5.12 15.45 15.62
C SER A 185 5.92 14.83 14.46
N ILE A 186 5.26 14.43 13.38
CA ILE A 186 5.93 13.88 12.18
C ILE A 186 6.87 14.92 11.56
N ILE A 187 6.39 16.16 11.41
CA ILE A 187 7.21 17.27 10.90
C ILE A 187 8.41 17.49 11.82
N HIS A 188 8.20 17.51 13.14
CA HIS A 188 9.28 17.73 14.10
C HIS A 188 10.36 16.64 14.03
N GLU A 189 9.96 15.38 13.88
CA GLU A 189 10.88 14.24 13.84
C GLU A 189 11.79 14.27 12.60
N TYR A 190 11.22 14.57 11.43
CA TYR A 190 11.91 14.43 10.15
C TYR A 190 12.41 15.74 9.54
N GLU A 191 12.01 16.90 10.06
CA GLU A 191 12.48 18.18 9.52
C GLU A 191 14.01 18.31 9.73
N PRO A 192 14.79 18.61 8.67
CA PRO A 192 16.23 18.81 8.79
C PRO A 192 16.58 19.92 9.77
N ALA A 193 17.34 19.56 10.83
CA ALA A 193 17.75 20.50 11.87
C ALA A 193 19.09 21.20 11.59
N ASP A 194 19.96 20.60 10.77
CA ASP A 194 21.31 21.09 10.52
C ASP A 194 21.32 22.25 9.52
N LEU A 195 21.82 23.42 9.96
CA LEU A 195 21.92 24.61 9.12
C LEU A 195 23.32 24.78 8.51
N PRO A 196 23.43 25.17 7.22
CA PRO A 196 22.35 25.44 6.29
C PRO A 196 21.76 24.17 5.67
N VAL A 197 20.43 24.06 5.63
CA VAL A 197 19.74 22.92 5.00
C VAL A 197 19.97 22.94 3.49
N LYS A 198 20.49 21.85 2.94
CA LYS A 198 20.74 21.67 1.51
C LYS A 198 19.55 20.97 0.84
N PRO A 199 19.39 21.08 -0.48
CA PRO A 199 18.32 20.37 -1.21
C PRO A 199 18.28 18.86 -0.98
N VAL A 200 19.44 18.23 -0.83
CA VAL A 200 19.55 16.79 -0.54
C VAL A 200 19.00 16.43 0.84
N ASP A 201 19.12 17.33 1.83
CA ASP A 201 18.64 17.06 3.19
C ASP A 201 17.11 17.00 3.23
N TRP A 202 16.43 17.88 2.47
CA TRP A 202 14.97 17.82 2.30
C TRP A 202 14.50 16.54 1.62
N MET A 203 15.23 16.09 0.60
CA MET A 203 14.91 14.86 -0.12
C MET A 203 15.09 13.63 0.77
N ASN A 204 16.21 13.57 1.50
CA ASN A 204 16.49 12.50 2.45
C ASN A 204 15.46 12.48 3.58
N ALA A 205 15.07 13.64 4.11
CA ALA A 205 14.02 13.73 5.13
C ALA A 205 12.68 13.18 4.65
N LEU A 206 12.29 13.48 3.40
CA LEU A 206 11.06 12.97 2.82
C LEU A 206 11.13 11.45 2.59
N ASP A 207 12.26 10.96 2.08
CA ASP A 207 12.49 9.52 1.88
C ASP A 207 12.46 8.74 3.19
N LYS A 208 13.13 9.24 4.24
CA LYS A 208 13.16 8.56 5.54
C LYS A 208 11.79 8.56 6.20
N MET A 209 11.05 9.67 6.16
CA MET A 209 9.70 9.74 6.73
C MET A 209 8.76 8.68 6.15
N LEU A 210 8.73 8.58 4.83
CA LEU A 210 7.82 7.67 4.13
C LEU A 210 8.36 6.23 4.09
N GLY A 211 9.68 6.07 4.02
CA GLY A 211 10.37 4.79 4.08
C GLY A 211 10.20 4.11 5.43
N ASP A 212 10.34 4.87 6.52
CA ASP A 212 10.12 4.36 7.87
C ASP A 212 8.68 3.96 8.08
N LEU A 213 7.72 4.79 7.65
CA LEU A 213 6.29 4.51 7.77
C LEU A 213 5.86 3.26 7.01
N GLN A 214 6.29 3.11 5.75
CA GLN A 214 5.76 2.07 4.85
C GLN A 214 6.59 0.78 4.88
N PHE A 215 7.90 0.85 5.16
CA PHE A 215 8.81 -0.28 5.00
C PHE A 215 9.64 -0.56 6.26
N THR A 216 10.55 0.35 6.63
CA THR A 216 11.60 0.06 7.64
C THR A 216 11.02 -0.34 8.99
N CYS A 217 10.05 0.42 9.52
CA CYS A 217 9.49 0.13 10.83
C CYS A 217 8.64 -1.15 10.84
N ASN A 218 7.93 -1.45 9.75
CA ASN A 218 7.15 -2.68 9.63
C ASN A 218 8.05 -3.94 9.64
N VAL A 219 9.19 -3.87 8.95
CA VAL A 219 10.20 -4.95 8.98
C VAL A 219 10.79 -5.12 10.37
N ASN A 220 11.12 -4.00 11.04
CA ASN A 220 11.66 -4.03 12.40
C ASN A 220 10.65 -4.60 13.41
N ASP A 221 9.38 -4.18 13.36
CA ASP A 221 8.32 -4.68 14.25
C ASP A 221 8.10 -6.19 14.07
N SER A 222 8.08 -6.64 12.81
CA SER A 222 7.99 -8.06 12.50
C SER A 222 9.16 -8.84 13.07
N ALA A 223 10.39 -8.34 12.92
CA ALA A 223 11.60 -8.98 13.42
C ALA A 223 11.69 -9.00 14.96
N ILE A 224 11.26 -7.94 15.65
CA ILE A 224 11.28 -7.86 17.11
C ILE A 224 10.25 -8.81 17.74
N SER A 225 9.15 -9.08 17.04
CA SER A 225 8.12 -10.03 17.50
C SER A 225 8.57 -11.50 17.49
N GLU A 226 9.75 -11.81 16.94
CA GLU A 226 10.32 -13.17 16.84
C GLU A 226 11.36 -13.44 17.96
N PRO A 227 10.96 -14.06 19.09
CA PRO A 227 11.80 -14.13 20.31
C PRO A 227 13.03 -15.06 20.22
N LYS A 228 13.32 -15.68 19.06
CA LYS A 228 14.40 -16.69 18.91
C LYS A 228 15.37 -16.45 17.76
N GLN A 229 15.36 -15.27 17.14
CA GLN A 229 16.16 -15.05 15.94
C GLN A 229 17.34 -14.10 16.18
N THR A 230 18.44 -14.43 15.52
CA THR A 230 19.56 -13.51 15.34
C THR A 230 19.18 -12.55 14.23
N PHE A 231 18.74 -11.34 14.58
CA PHE A 231 18.56 -10.28 13.59
C PHE A 231 19.96 -9.85 13.12
N LEU A 232 20.34 -10.31 11.93
CA LEU A 232 21.38 -9.64 11.17
C LEU A 232 20.71 -8.44 10.54
N LYS A 233 20.97 -7.25 11.09
CA LYS A 233 20.67 -5.99 10.40
C LYS A 233 21.52 -5.96 9.13
N VAL A 234 20.99 -6.51 8.05
CA VAL A 234 21.61 -6.40 6.73
C VAL A 234 21.07 -5.14 6.11
N THR A 235 21.81 -4.05 6.31
CA THR A 235 21.64 -2.84 5.49
C THR A 235 22.29 -3.11 4.14
N TRP A 236 21.48 -3.29 3.10
CA TRP A 236 21.98 -3.30 1.74
C TRP A 236 22.05 -1.85 1.26
N GLU A 237 23.26 -1.37 0.98
CA GLU A 237 23.46 -0.21 0.13
C GLU A 237 23.46 -0.73 -1.31
N TRP A 238 22.34 -0.50 -2.01
CA TRP A 238 22.07 -0.78 -3.44
C TRP A 238 21.58 -2.18 -3.85
N PHE A 239 20.38 -2.21 -4.45
CA PHE A 239 20.10 -2.91 -5.71
C PHE A 239 19.57 -1.89 -6.73
#